data_AF-A0A510TBE3-F1
#
_entry.id   AF-A0A510TBE3-F1
#
_cell.length_a   1.000
_cell.length_b   1.000
_cell.length_c   1.000
_cell.angle_alpha   90.00
_cell.angle_beta   90.00
_cell.angle_gamma   90.00
#
_symmetry.space_group_name_H-M   'P 1'
#
loop_
_entity.id
_entity.type
_entity.pdbx_description
1 polymer ?
#
loop_
_entity_poly.entity_id
_entity_poly.type
_entity_poly.pdbx_seq_one_letter_code
_entity_poly.pdbx_strand_id
1 'polypeptide(L)'
;MQGTREASSPSAAYTPTDRTVPTRSADRATYDRDMVHAILDEGYVCHLGFVRDGAPVVLPTLYGRVGERLYVHGSTGSRPLRMTGEADPGLQVCLTVTHVDGLVLARSAFHHSMNYRSVVVHGTAHEVTDPEERRLALDALVNHVVPGRAADSRPANKKELAATAVIRLDLDEVSAKIRTGGANDEPEDLTLPHWAGVVPLRKGYEAPVPNPDLAPGIGLPDYLVR
;
A
#
# COMPACT_ATOMS: atom_id res chain seq x y z
N MET A 1 -28.64 -32.16 -10.56
CA MET A 1 -27.49 -32.25 -9.65
C MET A 1 -26.58 -31.06 -9.94
N GLN A 2 -26.70 -29.98 -9.17
CA GLN A 2 -25.86 -28.80 -9.30
C GLN A 2 -24.68 -28.97 -8.35
N GLY A 3 -23.47 -29.16 -8.90
CA GLY A 3 -22.25 -29.18 -8.10
C GLY A 3 -21.95 -27.76 -7.62
N THR A 4 -22.03 -27.55 -6.32
CA THR A 4 -21.45 -26.40 -5.63
C THR A 4 -19.93 -26.39 -5.90
N ARG A 5 -19.45 -25.36 -6.60
CA ARG A 5 -18.00 -25.07 -6.65
C ARG A 5 -17.58 -24.64 -5.25
N GLU A 6 -16.90 -25.51 -4.53
CA GLU A 6 -16.11 -25.12 -3.37
C GLU A 6 -15.04 -24.12 -3.84
N ALA A 7 -15.13 -22.87 -3.37
CA ALA A 7 -14.04 -21.93 -3.51
C ALA A 7 -12.87 -22.46 -2.69
N SER A 8 -11.80 -22.89 -3.36
CA SER A 8 -10.58 -23.32 -2.69
C SER A 8 -10.05 -22.18 -1.81
N SER A 9 -9.75 -22.46 -0.55
CA SER A 9 -9.07 -21.50 0.31
C SER A 9 -7.76 -21.03 -0.35
N PRO A 10 -7.46 -19.73 -0.35
CA PRO A 10 -6.24 -19.22 -0.95
C PRO A 10 -5.00 -19.84 -0.27
N SER A 11 -3.95 -20.11 -1.06
CA SER A 11 -2.65 -20.58 -0.56
C SER A 11 -2.11 -19.62 0.50
N ALA A 12 -1.48 -20.15 1.55
CA ALA A 12 -0.87 -19.34 2.62
C ALA A 12 0.25 -18.39 2.13
N ALA A 13 0.82 -18.66 0.96
CA ALA A 13 1.86 -17.82 0.35
C ALA A 13 1.58 -17.55 -1.14
N TYR A 14 2.13 -16.42 -1.63
CA TYR A 14 2.22 -16.09 -3.06
C TYR A 14 3.33 -16.91 -3.73
N THR A 15 3.16 -17.22 -5.01
CA THR A 15 4.17 -17.91 -5.80
C THR A 15 5.25 -16.92 -6.25
N PRO A 16 6.53 -17.14 -5.91
CA PRO A 16 7.61 -16.30 -6.40
C PRO A 16 7.77 -16.39 -7.92
N THR A 17 8.20 -15.29 -8.53
CA THR A 17 8.46 -15.12 -9.96
C THR A 17 9.82 -14.47 -10.18
N ASP A 18 10.31 -14.49 -11.41
CA ASP A 18 11.57 -13.82 -11.76
C ASP A 18 11.57 -12.31 -11.44
N ARG A 19 10.41 -11.63 -11.45
CA ARG A 19 10.33 -10.20 -11.11
C ARG A 19 10.24 -9.95 -9.60
N THR A 20 9.79 -10.93 -8.83
CA THR A 20 9.54 -10.79 -7.38
C THR A 20 10.64 -11.38 -6.51
N VAL A 21 11.54 -12.19 -7.06
CA VAL A 21 12.74 -12.70 -6.38
C VAL A 21 13.87 -11.67 -6.43
N PRO A 22 14.27 -11.06 -5.30
CA PRO A 22 15.34 -10.08 -5.31
C PRO A 22 16.72 -10.74 -5.45
N THR A 23 17.61 -10.08 -6.17
CA THR A 23 19.00 -10.54 -6.34
C THR A 23 19.90 -10.29 -5.14
N ARG A 24 19.52 -9.38 -4.23
CA ARG A 24 20.28 -9.02 -3.02
C ARG A 24 19.44 -9.17 -1.76
N SER A 25 20.03 -9.75 -0.72
CA SER A 25 19.38 -10.05 0.57
C SER A 25 18.05 -10.79 0.37
N ALA A 26 18.09 -11.90 -0.37
CA ALA A 26 16.90 -12.72 -0.65
C ALA A 26 16.32 -13.37 0.60
N ASP A 27 17.15 -13.58 1.62
CA ASP A 27 16.76 -14.00 2.97
C ASP A 27 15.75 -13.04 3.65
N ARG A 28 15.69 -11.79 3.19
CA ARG A 28 14.74 -10.77 3.68
C ARG A 28 13.41 -10.77 2.93
N ALA A 29 13.31 -11.50 1.82
CA ALA A 29 12.08 -11.60 1.06
C ALA A 29 11.13 -12.57 1.74
N THR A 30 9.84 -12.23 1.76
CA THR A 30 8.77 -13.13 2.18
C THR A 30 7.61 -13.03 1.21
N TYR A 31 6.92 -14.14 1.04
CA TYR A 31 5.74 -14.30 0.21
C TYR A 31 4.53 -14.73 1.04
N ASP A 32 4.67 -14.72 2.37
CA ASP A 32 3.59 -15.00 3.31
C ASP A 32 2.44 -14.00 3.11
N ARG A 33 1.24 -14.54 2.88
CA ARG A 33 0.08 -13.73 2.48
C ARG A 33 -0.37 -12.80 3.61
N ASP A 34 -0.43 -13.31 4.83
CA ASP A 34 -0.86 -12.54 5.99
C ASP A 34 0.11 -11.38 6.28
N MET A 35 1.41 -11.62 6.12
CA MET A 35 2.43 -10.57 6.26
C MET A 35 2.30 -9.49 5.17
N VAL A 36 2.10 -9.88 3.91
CA VAL A 36 1.87 -8.94 2.80
C VAL A 36 0.63 -8.09 3.08
N HIS A 37 -0.48 -8.73 3.47
CA HIS A 37 -1.72 -8.03 3.78
C HIS A 37 -1.55 -7.09 4.96
N ALA A 38 -0.88 -7.51 6.03
CA ALA A 38 -0.62 -6.66 7.19
C ALA A 38 0.19 -5.41 6.86
N ILE A 39 1.21 -5.52 6.00
CA ILE A 39 1.98 -4.36 5.53
C ILE A 39 1.09 -3.42 4.70
N LEU A 40 0.29 -3.99 3.78
CA LEU A 40 -0.63 -3.21 2.95
C LEU A 40 -1.73 -2.53 3.78
N ASP A 41 -2.21 -3.14 4.85
CA ASP A 41 -3.30 -2.59 5.65
C ASP A 41 -2.84 -1.49 6.62
N GLU A 42 -1.55 -1.45 6.96
CA GLU A 42 -0.99 -0.41 7.83
C GLU A 42 -0.66 0.90 7.07
N GLY A 43 -0.45 0.82 5.75
CA GLY A 43 0.01 1.95 4.93
C GLY A 43 -1.15 2.72 4.30
N TYR A 44 -1.09 4.05 4.24
CA TYR A 44 -2.07 4.86 3.48
C TYR A 44 -1.62 5.11 2.04
N VAL A 45 -0.33 5.37 1.88
CA VAL A 45 0.23 5.85 0.61
C VAL A 45 0.95 4.70 -0.09
N CYS A 46 0.60 4.49 -1.35
CA CYS A 46 1.41 3.70 -2.27
C CYS A 46 2.09 4.61 -3.29
N HIS A 47 3.14 4.08 -3.92
CA HIS A 47 3.80 4.67 -5.07
C HIS A 47 3.44 3.84 -6.30
N LEU A 48 2.63 4.41 -7.20
CA LEU A 48 2.20 3.79 -8.44
C LEU A 48 3.18 4.14 -9.56
N GLY A 49 4.02 3.18 -9.92
CA GLY A 49 4.96 3.24 -11.03
C GLY A 49 4.36 2.72 -12.34
N PHE A 50 4.57 3.43 -13.44
CA PHE A 50 4.18 3.02 -14.80
C PHE A 50 5.05 3.73 -15.84
N VAL A 51 5.00 3.29 -17.10
CA VAL A 51 5.74 3.94 -18.20
C VAL A 51 4.80 4.85 -18.99
N ARG A 52 5.24 6.07 -19.27
CA ARG A 52 4.55 7.04 -20.12
C ARG A 52 5.54 7.65 -21.09
N ASP A 53 5.20 7.67 -22.37
CA ASP A 53 6.04 8.26 -23.44
C ASP A 53 7.48 7.68 -23.41
N GLY A 54 7.61 6.39 -23.10
CA GLY A 54 8.89 5.70 -22.95
C GLY A 54 9.67 5.99 -21.65
N ALA A 55 9.14 6.82 -20.75
CA ALA A 55 9.80 7.19 -19.49
C ALA A 55 9.05 6.69 -18.25
N PRO A 56 9.73 6.29 -17.18
CA PRO A 56 9.09 5.90 -15.93
C PRO A 56 8.46 7.10 -15.23
N VAL A 57 7.27 6.90 -14.69
CA VAL A 57 6.53 7.84 -13.85
C VAL A 57 6.16 7.13 -12.55
N VAL A 58 6.31 7.81 -11.42
CA VAL A 58 5.90 7.30 -10.11
C VAL A 58 5.01 8.33 -9.44
N LEU A 59 3.80 7.93 -9.07
CA LEU A 59 2.82 8.81 -8.42
C LEU A 59 2.53 8.33 -7.00
N PRO A 60 2.73 9.17 -5.97
CA PRO A 60 2.22 8.88 -4.63
C PRO A 60 0.70 9.07 -4.62
N THR A 61 -0.03 8.09 -4.08
CA THR A 61 -1.50 8.13 -4.00
C THR A 61 -2.03 7.27 -2.85
N LEU A 62 -3.24 7.59 -2.38
CA LEU A 62 -4.00 6.72 -1.49
C LEU A 62 -4.41 5.44 -2.25
N TYR A 63 -4.41 4.31 -1.56
CA TYR A 63 -5.00 3.05 -2.02
C TYR A 63 -5.92 2.47 -0.94
N GLY A 64 -6.71 1.47 -1.33
CA GLY A 64 -7.45 0.62 -0.41
C GLY A 64 -7.35 -0.83 -0.85
N ARG A 65 -7.37 -1.76 0.11
CA ARG A 65 -7.35 -3.20 -0.17
C ARG A 65 -8.70 -3.83 0.12
N VAL A 66 -9.16 -4.71 -0.77
CA VAL A 66 -10.27 -5.64 -0.49
C VAL A 66 -9.85 -7.04 -0.92
N GLY A 67 -9.61 -7.92 0.05
CA GLY A 67 -9.08 -9.25 -0.23
C GLY A 67 -7.77 -9.19 -1.02
N GLU A 68 -7.77 -9.79 -2.21
CA GLU A 68 -6.61 -9.87 -3.11
C GLU A 68 -6.53 -8.73 -4.13
N ARG A 69 -7.17 -7.60 -3.86
CA ARG A 69 -7.23 -6.46 -4.79
C ARG A 69 -6.82 -5.17 -4.13
N LEU A 70 -6.01 -4.40 -4.84
CA LEU A 70 -5.70 -3.01 -4.52
C LEU A 70 -6.51 -2.10 -5.45
N TYR A 71 -7.10 -1.08 -4.86
CA TYR A 71 -7.84 -0.05 -5.58
C TYR A 71 -7.16 1.30 -5.40
N VAL A 72 -7.07 2.04 -6.50
CA VAL A 72 -6.61 3.44 -6.52
C VAL A 72 -7.65 4.26 -7.27
N HIS A 73 -7.96 5.45 -6.78
CA HIS A 73 -8.86 6.37 -7.46
C HIS A 73 -8.12 7.62 -7.94
N GLY A 74 -8.75 8.32 -8.89
CA GLY A 74 -8.30 9.62 -9.36
C GLY A 74 -9.37 10.31 -10.19
N SER A 75 -9.06 11.50 -10.69
CA SER A 75 -9.91 12.14 -11.69
C SER A 75 -10.00 11.27 -12.94
N THR A 76 -11.16 11.18 -13.58
CA THR A 76 -11.33 10.59 -14.92
C THR A 76 -10.38 11.20 -15.97
N GLY A 77 -9.99 12.47 -15.80
CA GLY A 77 -9.02 13.12 -16.68
C GLY A 77 -7.55 12.84 -16.36
N SER A 78 -7.26 12.19 -15.22
CA SER A 78 -5.90 11.91 -14.81
C SER A 78 -5.26 10.85 -15.71
N ARG A 79 -3.96 11.04 -16.00
CA ARG A 79 -3.23 10.23 -16.98
C ARG A 79 -3.23 8.73 -16.68
N PRO A 80 -2.89 8.24 -15.48
CA PRO A 80 -2.89 6.79 -15.22
C PRO A 80 -4.28 6.18 -15.40
N LEU A 81 -5.34 6.89 -15.02
CA LEU A 81 -6.72 6.41 -15.16
C LEU A 81 -7.14 6.35 -16.63
N ARG A 82 -6.86 7.40 -17.43
CA ARG A 82 -7.11 7.37 -18.89
C ARG A 82 -6.31 6.29 -19.60
N MET A 83 -5.01 6.20 -19.33
CA MET A 83 -4.14 5.19 -19.95
C MET A 83 -4.58 3.77 -19.61
N THR A 84 -5.17 3.56 -18.43
CA THR A 84 -5.71 2.25 -18.07
C THR A 84 -6.95 1.88 -18.87
N GLY A 85 -7.86 2.84 -19.12
CA GLY A 85 -9.03 2.61 -19.98
C GLY A 85 -8.72 2.55 -21.49
N GLU A 86 -7.61 3.18 -21.92
CA GLU A 86 -7.16 3.20 -23.32
C GLU A 86 -6.32 1.96 -23.71
N ALA A 87 -5.69 1.30 -22.75
CA ALA A 87 -4.81 0.15 -22.98
C ALA A 87 -5.56 -1.19 -22.92
N ASP A 88 -5.22 -2.11 -23.83
CA ASP A 88 -5.72 -3.49 -23.85
C ASP A 88 -4.54 -4.45 -23.67
N PRO A 89 -4.51 -5.32 -22.64
CA PRO A 89 -5.57 -5.61 -21.66
C PRO A 89 -5.69 -4.63 -20.49
N GLY A 90 -4.81 -3.63 -20.39
CA GLY A 90 -4.80 -2.63 -19.33
C GLY A 90 -3.40 -2.00 -19.18
N LEU A 91 -3.18 -1.24 -18.12
CA LEU A 91 -1.90 -0.54 -17.90
C LEU A 91 -0.93 -1.40 -17.07
N GLN A 92 0.26 -1.68 -17.60
CA GLN A 92 1.33 -2.29 -16.81
C GLN A 92 1.78 -1.33 -15.71
N VAL A 93 1.71 -1.78 -14.45
CA VAL A 93 2.06 -0.99 -13.28
C VAL A 93 2.95 -1.76 -12.31
N CYS A 94 3.63 -1.01 -11.44
CA CYS A 94 4.28 -1.48 -10.23
C CYS A 94 3.77 -0.63 -9.06
N LEU A 95 3.10 -1.22 -8.10
CA LEU A 95 2.62 -0.53 -6.90
C LEU A 95 3.51 -0.91 -5.72
N THR A 96 4.09 0.10 -5.05
CA THR A 96 4.98 -0.11 -3.90
C THR A 96 4.45 0.58 -2.63
N VAL A 97 4.52 -0.12 -1.50
CA VAL A 97 4.24 0.42 -0.16
C VAL A 97 5.45 0.17 0.73
N THR A 98 5.87 1.16 1.51
CA THR A 98 7.05 1.07 2.38
C THR A 98 6.79 1.71 3.74
N HIS A 99 7.20 1.01 4.80
CA HIS A 99 7.21 1.46 6.18
C HIS A 99 8.66 1.51 6.65
N VAL A 100 9.08 2.64 7.23
CA VAL A 100 10.38 2.75 7.90
C VAL A 100 10.14 2.61 9.39
N ASP A 101 10.68 1.54 9.98
CA ASP A 101 10.45 1.15 11.36
C ASP A 101 11.62 1.53 12.29
N GLY A 102 12.76 1.92 11.73
CA GLY A 102 13.87 2.46 12.52
C GLY A 102 15.12 2.78 11.70
N LEU A 103 15.96 3.66 12.24
CA LEU A 103 17.27 4.00 11.67
C LEU A 103 18.32 3.09 12.30
N VAL A 104 19.15 2.45 11.49
CA VAL A 104 20.25 1.60 11.97
C VAL A 104 21.55 2.36 11.81
N LEU A 105 22.15 2.72 12.93
CA LEU A 105 23.38 3.47 13.01
C LEU A 105 24.51 2.52 13.41
N ALA A 106 25.48 2.34 12.51
CA ALA A 106 26.64 1.49 12.67
C ALA A 106 27.88 2.33 13.02
N ARG A 107 28.98 1.67 13.38
CA ARG A 107 30.26 2.33 13.67
C ARG A 107 30.98 2.73 12.37
N SER A 108 30.86 1.89 11.34
CA SER A 108 31.37 2.16 10.00
C SER A 108 30.26 2.72 9.12
N ALA A 109 30.62 3.73 8.31
CA ALA A 109 29.68 4.40 7.41
C ALA A 109 28.99 3.45 6.43
N PHE A 110 29.67 2.35 6.08
CA PHE A 110 29.16 1.35 5.15
C PHE A 110 27.97 0.54 5.70
N HIS A 111 27.90 0.36 7.02
CA HIS A 111 26.89 -0.50 7.67
C HIS A 111 25.66 0.27 8.16
N HIS A 112 25.57 1.58 7.92
CA HIS A 112 24.34 2.34 8.14
C HIS A 112 23.20 1.80 7.29
N SER A 113 22.00 1.72 7.88
CA SER A 113 20.83 1.19 7.21
C SER A 113 19.53 1.66 7.86
N MET A 114 18.42 1.00 7.53
CA MET A 114 17.11 1.19 8.14
C MET A 114 16.42 -0.15 8.38
N ASN A 115 15.65 -0.27 9.45
CA ASN A 115 14.65 -1.31 9.59
C ASN A 115 13.39 -0.88 8.81
N TYR A 116 12.83 -1.78 8.03
CA TYR A 116 11.72 -1.48 7.13
C TYR A 116 10.89 -2.71 6.81
N ARG A 117 9.68 -2.46 6.33
CA ARG A 117 8.81 -3.43 5.67
C ARG A 117 8.32 -2.81 4.38
N SER A 118 8.39 -3.54 3.28
CA SER A 118 7.88 -3.06 1.99
C SER A 118 7.16 -4.16 1.24
N VAL A 119 6.14 -3.80 0.47
CA VAL A 119 5.46 -4.67 -0.49
C VAL A 119 5.59 -4.07 -1.88
N VAL A 120 5.90 -4.91 -2.87
CA VAL A 120 5.94 -4.58 -4.29
C VAL A 120 4.96 -5.49 -5.02
N VAL A 121 4.04 -4.89 -5.78
CA VAL A 121 3.04 -5.58 -6.60
C VAL A 121 3.26 -5.23 -8.06
N HIS A 122 3.54 -6.24 -8.89
CA HIS A 122 3.61 -6.10 -10.34
C HIS A 122 2.32 -6.60 -10.96
N GLY A 123 1.84 -5.93 -12.01
CA GLY A 123 0.70 -6.46 -12.75
C GLY A 123 0.11 -5.49 -13.77
N THR A 124 -1.04 -5.90 -14.30
CA THR A 124 -1.87 -5.08 -15.18
C THR A 124 -2.97 -4.46 -14.34
N ALA A 125 -2.99 -3.13 -14.26
CA ALA A 125 -4.13 -2.42 -13.68
C ALA A 125 -5.28 -2.37 -14.70
N HIS A 126 -6.51 -2.47 -14.21
CA HIS A 126 -7.73 -2.40 -15.01
C HIS A 126 -8.68 -1.35 -14.46
N GLU A 127 -9.40 -0.65 -15.34
CA GLU A 127 -10.46 0.27 -14.92
C GLU A 127 -11.63 -0.53 -14.31
N VAL A 128 -12.16 -0.03 -13.20
CA VAL A 128 -13.35 -0.58 -12.56
C VAL A 128 -14.59 0.08 -13.16
N THR A 129 -15.26 -0.64 -14.06
CA THR A 129 -16.45 -0.18 -14.78
C THR A 129 -17.75 -0.70 -14.20
N ASP A 130 -17.71 -1.83 -13.48
CA ASP A 130 -18.88 -2.37 -12.77
C ASP A 130 -19.32 -1.41 -11.64
N PRO A 131 -20.59 -0.98 -11.61
CA PRO A 131 -21.05 -0.01 -10.61
C PRO A 131 -20.93 -0.48 -9.16
N GLU A 132 -21.16 -1.76 -8.88
CA GLU A 132 -21.11 -2.29 -7.51
C GLU A 132 -19.68 -2.46 -7.04
N GLU A 133 -18.79 -2.99 -7.87
CA GLU A 133 -17.35 -3.05 -7.57
C GLU A 133 -16.80 -1.64 -7.35
N ARG A 134 -17.19 -0.68 -8.18
CA ARG A 134 -16.74 0.70 -8.07
C ARG A 134 -17.18 1.35 -6.77
N ARG A 135 -18.43 1.12 -6.34
CA ARG A 135 -18.92 1.60 -5.03
C ARG A 135 -18.14 0.95 -3.90
N LEU A 136 -17.94 -0.36 -3.93
CA LEU A 136 -17.15 -1.10 -2.95
C LEU A 136 -15.71 -0.57 -2.87
N ALA A 137 -15.07 -0.30 -4.00
CA ALA A 137 -13.71 0.22 -4.05
C ALA A 137 -13.60 1.64 -3.45
N LEU A 138 -14.56 2.51 -3.73
CA LEU A 138 -14.60 3.86 -3.15
C LEU A 138 -14.85 3.82 -1.63
N ASP A 139 -15.75 2.95 -1.16
CA ASP A 139 -15.98 2.74 0.27
C ASP A 139 -14.71 2.17 0.94
N ALA A 140 -14.03 1.23 0.29
CA ALA A 140 -12.78 0.66 0.76
C ALA A 140 -11.68 1.72 0.88
N LEU A 141 -11.53 2.60 -0.12
CA LEU A 141 -10.57 3.71 -0.07
C LEU A 141 -10.80 4.63 1.13
N VAL A 142 -12.05 4.98 1.42
CA VAL A 142 -12.39 5.81 2.59
C VAL A 142 -12.12 5.06 3.90
N ASN A 143 -12.54 3.80 3.98
CA ASN A 143 -12.36 2.97 5.17
C ASN A 143 -10.90 2.58 5.42
N HIS A 144 -10.06 2.58 4.38
CA HIS A 144 -8.61 2.36 4.50
C HIS A 144 -7.92 3.51 5.23
N VAL A 145 -8.42 4.75 5.08
CA VAL A 145 -7.94 5.89 5.86
C VAL A 145 -8.36 5.74 7.32
N VAL A 146 -9.66 5.52 7.56
CA VAL A 146 -10.22 5.28 8.89
C VAL A 146 -11.37 4.27 8.78
N PRO A 147 -11.29 3.11 9.46
CA PRO A 147 -12.36 2.12 9.45
C PRO A 147 -13.69 2.72 9.93
N GLY A 148 -14.76 2.48 9.16
CA GLY A 148 -16.11 2.97 9.44
C GLY A 148 -16.42 4.37 8.86
N ARG A 149 -15.40 5.10 8.39
CA ARG A 149 -15.58 6.47 7.91
C ARG A 149 -16.49 6.59 6.68
N ALA A 150 -16.54 5.57 5.83
CA ALA A 150 -17.43 5.58 4.67
C ALA A 150 -18.91 5.71 5.09
N ALA A 151 -19.32 4.98 6.13
CA ALA A 151 -20.69 5.01 6.65
C ALA A 151 -21.00 6.29 7.43
N ASP A 152 -19.99 6.94 8.01
CA ASP A 152 -20.09 8.20 8.76
C ASP A 152 -19.82 9.44 7.87
N SER A 153 -20.13 9.32 6.59
CA SER A 153 -20.07 10.43 5.63
C SER A 153 -21.20 10.28 4.62
N ARG A 154 -21.65 11.40 4.02
CA ARG A 154 -22.67 11.30 2.97
C ARG A 154 -22.11 10.52 1.77
N PRO A 155 -22.91 9.68 1.11
CA PRO A 155 -22.51 9.07 -0.15
C PRO A 155 -22.13 10.11 -1.22
N ALA A 156 -21.29 9.69 -2.16
CA ALA A 156 -20.95 10.50 -3.33
C ALA A 156 -22.20 10.72 -4.21
N ASN A 157 -22.36 11.94 -4.72
CA ASN A 157 -23.43 12.26 -5.66
C ASN A 157 -23.04 11.89 -7.11
N LYS A 158 -24.00 11.97 -8.03
CA LYS A 158 -23.79 11.62 -9.45
C LYS A 158 -22.65 12.39 -10.12
N LYS A 159 -22.47 13.67 -9.77
CA LYS A 159 -21.41 14.53 -10.36
C LYS A 159 -20.04 14.11 -9.85
N GLU A 160 -19.92 13.83 -8.56
CA GLU A 160 -18.68 13.34 -7.92
C GLU A 160 -18.28 12.00 -8.51
N LEU A 161 -19.21 11.06 -8.60
CA LEU A 161 -18.98 9.78 -9.27
C LEU A 161 -18.56 10.02 -10.73
N ALA A 162 -19.27 10.83 -11.53
CA ALA A 162 -18.87 11.07 -12.92
C ALA A 162 -17.45 11.64 -13.10
N ALA A 163 -16.89 12.32 -12.08
CA ALA A 163 -15.55 12.89 -12.11
C ALA A 163 -14.44 11.94 -11.61
N THR A 164 -14.78 10.79 -11.03
CA THR A 164 -13.84 9.88 -10.36
C THR A 164 -13.73 8.54 -11.09
N ALA A 165 -12.52 8.18 -11.54
CA ALA A 165 -12.22 6.84 -12.02
C ALA A 165 -11.53 6.02 -10.92
N VAL A 166 -11.67 4.70 -11.00
CA VAL A 166 -11.03 3.73 -10.10
C VAL A 166 -10.32 2.69 -10.95
N ILE A 167 -9.09 2.34 -10.57
CA ILE A 167 -8.37 1.20 -11.12
C ILE A 167 -8.18 0.15 -10.05
N ARG A 168 -8.23 -1.12 -10.48
CA ARG A 168 -7.89 -2.29 -9.67
C ARG A 168 -6.59 -2.91 -10.13
N LEU A 169 -5.82 -3.42 -9.18
CA LEU A 169 -4.65 -4.25 -9.39
C LEU A 169 -4.79 -5.50 -8.54
N ASP A 170 -4.76 -6.67 -9.16
CA ASP A 170 -4.86 -7.96 -8.48
C ASP A 170 -3.49 -8.35 -7.88
N LEU A 171 -3.50 -8.97 -6.69
CA LEU A 171 -2.30 -9.41 -5.96
C LEU A 171 -1.76 -10.75 -6.50
N ASP A 172 -1.46 -10.83 -7.79
CA ASP A 172 -1.00 -12.07 -8.41
C ASP A 172 0.52 -12.24 -8.32
N GLU A 173 1.27 -11.15 -8.48
CA GLU A 173 2.73 -11.13 -8.50
C GLU A 173 3.26 -10.13 -7.48
N VAL A 174 3.48 -10.64 -6.26
CA VAL A 174 3.77 -9.82 -5.07
C VAL A 174 5.02 -10.33 -4.37
N SER A 175 5.83 -9.41 -3.83
CA SER A 175 6.82 -9.73 -2.81
C SER A 175 6.79 -8.73 -1.66
N ALA A 176 7.04 -9.23 -0.45
CA ALA A 176 7.39 -8.41 0.68
C ALA A 176 8.89 -8.50 0.98
N LYS A 177 9.48 -7.43 1.50
CA LYS A 177 10.86 -7.42 1.99
C LYS A 177 10.93 -6.73 3.35
N ILE A 178 11.57 -7.40 4.30
CA ILE A 178 11.58 -6.98 5.70
C ILE A 178 13.02 -6.95 6.22
N ARG A 179 13.37 -5.87 6.91
CA ARG A 179 14.62 -5.78 7.66
C ARG A 179 14.32 -5.37 9.10
N THR A 180 14.80 -6.16 10.05
CA THR A 180 14.80 -5.88 11.49
C THR A 180 16.22 -6.07 12.04
N GLY A 181 16.44 -5.67 13.30
CA GLY A 181 17.71 -5.88 14.01
C GLY A 181 18.63 -4.66 14.05
N GLY A 182 19.82 -4.86 14.62
CA GLY A 182 20.82 -3.81 14.87
C GLY A 182 21.78 -3.55 13.72
N ALA A 183 22.81 -2.76 14.02
CA ALA A 183 23.98 -2.62 13.15
C ALA A 183 24.73 -3.95 13.05
N ASN A 184 25.26 -4.26 11.87
CA ASN A 184 26.09 -5.43 11.63
C ASN A 184 27.52 -4.95 11.33
N ASP A 185 28.18 -4.47 12.37
CA ASP A 185 29.58 -4.02 12.31
C ASP A 185 30.53 -5.22 12.13
N GLU A 186 31.62 -5.02 11.40
CA GLU A 186 32.68 -6.01 11.31
C GLU A 186 33.46 -6.10 12.64
N PRO A 187 34.09 -7.25 12.96
CA PRO A 187 34.81 -7.43 14.23
C PRO A 187 35.87 -6.35 14.51
N GLU A 188 36.54 -5.85 13.46
CA GLU A 188 37.55 -4.79 13.53
C GLU A 188 36.97 -3.41 13.91
N ASP A 189 35.69 -3.16 13.65
CA ASP A 189 35.04 -1.89 13.94
C ASP A 189 34.53 -1.80 15.38
N LEU A 190 34.40 -2.93 16.09
CA LEU A 190 33.75 -2.99 17.41
C LEU A 190 34.42 -2.12 18.48
N THR A 191 35.73 -1.86 18.34
CA THR A 191 36.51 -1.01 19.25
C THR A 191 36.50 0.46 18.88
N LEU A 192 35.94 0.84 17.73
CA LEU A 192 35.87 2.24 17.32
C LEU A 192 35.01 3.05 18.30
N PRO A 193 35.39 4.30 18.62
CA PRO A 193 34.71 5.15 19.59
C PRO A 193 33.46 5.82 18.98
N HIS A 194 32.65 5.05 18.25
CA HIS A 194 31.41 5.51 17.62
C HIS A 194 30.21 4.82 18.24
N TRP A 195 29.15 5.59 18.48
CA TRP A 195 27.88 5.03 18.95
C TRP A 195 27.23 4.21 17.83
N ALA A 196 26.72 3.02 18.17
CA ALA A 196 25.96 2.17 17.26
C ALA A 196 24.71 1.64 17.93
N GLY A 197 23.62 1.55 17.17
CA GLY A 197 22.32 1.16 17.68
C GLY A 197 21.20 1.38 16.68
N VAL A 198 19.96 1.27 17.17
CA VAL A 198 18.76 1.53 16.39
C VAL A 198 18.02 2.70 17.01
N VAL A 199 17.57 3.63 16.17
CA VAL A 199 16.59 4.65 16.54
C VAL A 199 15.23 4.18 16.03
N PRO A 200 14.35 3.61 16.89
CA PRO A 200 13.05 3.11 16.44
C PRO A 200 12.16 4.25 15.94
N LEU A 201 11.43 4.01 14.87
CA LEU A 201 10.41 4.92 14.34
C LEU A 201 9.05 4.27 14.52
N ARG A 202 8.11 4.99 15.14
CA ARG A 202 6.74 4.54 15.35
C ARG A 202 5.78 5.61 14.85
N LYS A 203 4.74 5.19 14.14
CA LYS A 203 3.63 6.06 13.78
C LYS A 203 2.74 6.27 15.01
N GLY A 204 2.26 7.49 15.18
CA GLY A 204 1.26 7.86 16.17
C GLY A 204 0.35 8.94 15.60
N TYR A 205 -0.84 9.06 16.16
CA TYR A 205 -1.75 10.16 15.86
C TYR A 205 -1.71 11.17 16.99
N GLU A 206 -1.83 12.44 16.63
CA GLU A 206 -2.14 13.49 17.59
C GLU A 206 -3.66 13.61 17.79
N ALA A 207 -4.07 14.49 18.70
CA ALA A 207 -5.48 14.79 18.93
C ALA A 207 -6.14 15.29 17.62
N PRO A 208 -7.31 14.73 17.23
CA PRO A 208 -8.05 15.21 16.06
C PRO A 208 -8.38 16.70 16.17
N VAL A 209 -8.13 17.44 15.09
CA VAL A 209 -8.42 18.88 15.01
C VAL A 209 -9.72 19.07 14.21
N PRO A 210 -10.80 19.61 14.81
CA PRO A 210 -12.03 19.86 14.08
C PRO A 210 -11.86 21.02 13.08
N ASN A 211 -12.61 20.98 11.98
CA ASN A 211 -12.65 22.13 11.06
C ASN A 211 -13.26 23.36 11.74
N PRO A 212 -12.79 24.58 11.42
CA PRO A 212 -13.33 25.82 12.00
C PRO A 212 -14.82 26.06 11.72
N ASP A 213 -15.36 25.49 10.65
CA ASP A 213 -16.74 25.60 10.21
C ASP A 213 -17.62 24.42 10.64
N LEU A 214 -17.12 23.52 11.49
CA LEU A 214 -17.89 22.40 12.03
C LEU A 214 -19.08 22.94 12.83
N ALA A 215 -20.29 22.49 12.48
CA ALA A 215 -21.50 22.97 13.11
C ALA A 215 -21.49 22.69 14.64
N PRO A 216 -21.98 23.63 15.47
CA PRO A 216 -22.04 23.43 16.91
C PRO A 216 -22.82 22.17 17.28
N GLY A 217 -22.31 21.42 18.26
CA GLY A 217 -22.94 20.19 18.76
C GLY A 217 -22.52 18.91 18.02
N ILE A 218 -21.76 18.99 16.93
CA ILE A 218 -21.13 17.81 16.32
C ILE A 218 -19.86 17.46 17.10
N GLY A 219 -19.93 16.36 17.87
CA GLY A 219 -18.80 15.83 18.61
C GLY A 219 -17.83 15.03 17.74
N LEU A 220 -16.64 14.77 18.30
CA LEU A 220 -15.69 13.84 17.70
C LEU A 220 -16.31 12.43 17.68
N PRO A 221 -16.37 11.74 16.52
CA PRO A 221 -16.87 10.37 16.47
C PRO A 221 -16.03 9.41 17.33
N ASP A 222 -16.71 8.49 18.04
CA ASP A 222 -16.08 7.55 18.97
C ASP A 222 -14.96 6.71 18.33
N TYR A 223 -15.09 6.37 17.05
CA TYR A 223 -14.08 5.57 16.34
C TYR A 223 -12.76 6.32 16.06
N LEU A 224 -12.70 7.64 16.34
CA LEU A 224 -11.50 8.47 16.27
C LEU A 224 -10.84 8.71 17.64
N VAL A 225 -11.48 8.29 18.74
CA VAL A 225 -10.90 8.36 20.09
C VAL A 225 -9.97 7.16 20.24
N ARG A 226 -8.70 7.32 19.85
CA ARG A 226 -7.65 6.29 19.93
C ARG A 226 -6.45 6.78 20.72
#